data_AF-A0A971D3X6-F1
#
_entry.id   AF-A0A971D3X6-F1
#
_cell.length_a   1.000
_cell.length_b   1.000
_cell.length_c   1.000
_cell.angle_alpha   90.00
_cell.angle_beta   90.00
_cell.angle_gamma   90.00
#
_symmetry.space_group_name_H-M   'P 1'
#
loop_
_entity.id
_entity.type
_entity.pdbx_description
1 polymer ?
#
loop_
_entity_poly.entity_id
_entity_poly.type
_entity_poly.pdbx_seq_one_letter_code
_entity_poly.pdbx_strand_id
1 'polypeptide(L)'
;MSEQDREQGTGQRTFSREEVLAAGFEARCIGPDGARYLCCEGSGLRVDPRTQATILVTDPATLPDGPWTATRFGRQQLAEAGREESAAHP
;
A
#
# COMPACT_ATOMS: atom_id res chain seq x y z
N MET A 1 39.92 -2.71 -3.23
CA MET A 1 38.80 -1.79 -3.01
C MET A 1 37.81 -1.91 -4.14
N SER A 2 36.70 -2.59 -3.88
CA SER A 2 35.38 -2.30 -4.46
C SER A 2 34.41 -3.04 -3.55
N GLU A 3 34.08 -2.36 -2.46
CA GLU A 3 33.01 -2.70 -1.53
C GLU A 3 31.69 -2.51 -2.29
N GLN A 4 31.21 -3.57 -2.94
CA GLN A 4 29.80 -3.61 -3.33
C GLN A 4 29.02 -4.03 -2.09
N ASP A 5 28.53 -2.98 -1.46
CA ASP A 5 27.86 -2.95 -0.19
C ASP A 5 26.59 -3.81 -0.19
N ARG A 6 26.34 -4.40 0.97
CA ARG A 6 25.31 -5.37 1.26
C ARG A 6 24.01 -4.65 1.57
N GLU A 7 23.03 -4.67 0.67
CA GLU A 7 21.63 -4.43 1.06
C GLU A 7 20.68 -5.40 0.35
N GLN A 8 20.82 -6.70 0.63
CA GLN A 8 19.69 -7.63 0.57
C GLN A 8 18.79 -7.40 1.79
N GLY A 9 18.17 -6.23 1.87
CA GLY A 9 17.06 -5.96 2.79
C GLY A 9 15.77 -6.45 2.14
N THR A 10 15.05 -7.37 2.77
CA THR A 10 13.71 -7.88 2.41
C THR A 10 12.91 -6.97 1.45
N GLY A 11 13.04 -7.17 0.14
CA GLY A 11 12.53 -6.27 -0.90
C GLY A 11 11.01 -6.30 -1.02
N GLN A 12 10.30 -5.60 -0.13
CA GLN A 12 8.86 -5.45 -0.22
C GLN A 12 8.54 -4.38 -1.28
N ARG A 13 7.91 -4.78 -2.40
CA ARG A 13 7.46 -3.87 -3.46
C ARG A 13 6.65 -2.72 -2.88
N THR A 14 7.00 -1.50 -3.28
CA THR A 14 6.23 -0.28 -3.00
C THR A 14 5.32 0.06 -4.18
N PHE A 15 4.25 0.80 -3.88
CA PHE A 15 3.23 1.24 -4.83
C PHE A 15 2.96 2.74 -4.63
N SER A 16 2.55 3.41 -5.68
CA SER A 16 1.96 4.74 -5.62
C SER A 16 0.51 4.70 -5.10
N ARG A 17 0.00 5.84 -4.66
CA ARG A 17 -1.43 5.99 -4.31
C ARG A 17 -2.34 5.59 -5.47
N GLU A 18 -2.00 6.02 -6.68
CA GLU A 18 -2.78 5.74 -7.89
C GLU A 18 -2.83 4.24 -8.19
N GLU A 19 -1.71 3.52 -8.10
CA GLU A 19 -1.69 2.06 -8.28
C GLU A 19 -2.55 1.34 -7.23
N VAL A 20 -2.49 1.77 -5.96
CA VAL A 20 -3.31 1.17 -4.89
C VAL A 20 -4.80 1.40 -5.17
N LEU A 21 -5.18 2.63 -5.54
CA LEU A 21 -6.57 2.97 -5.83
C LEU A 21 -7.09 2.26 -7.08
N ALA A 22 -6.27 2.16 -8.13
CA ALA A 22 -6.64 1.50 -9.38
C ALA A 22 -6.78 -0.02 -9.22
N ALA A 23 -5.86 -0.65 -8.46
CA ALA A 23 -5.87 -2.10 -8.25
C ALA A 23 -6.75 -2.55 -7.07
N GLY A 24 -7.16 -1.64 -6.18
CA GLY A 24 -8.13 -1.89 -5.11
C GLY A 24 -7.67 -2.78 -3.95
N PHE A 25 -6.38 -3.14 -3.88
CA PHE A 25 -5.85 -4.03 -2.84
C PHE A 25 -5.56 -3.32 -1.52
N GLU A 26 -5.48 -4.10 -0.43
CA GLU A 26 -5.17 -3.57 0.88
C GLU A 26 -3.70 -3.13 1.01
N ALA A 27 -3.48 -1.84 1.24
CA ALA A 27 -2.15 -1.27 1.38
C ALA A 27 -2.06 -0.35 2.58
N ARG A 28 -0.84 -0.15 3.09
CA ARG A 28 -0.55 0.81 4.16
C ARG A 28 0.48 1.85 3.74
N CYS A 29 0.39 3.04 4.32
CA CYS A 29 1.35 4.12 4.13
C CYS A 29 1.59 4.84 5.47
N ILE A 30 2.77 5.45 5.63
CA ILE A 30 3.03 6.42 6.70
C ILE A 30 3.01 7.81 6.07
N GLY A 31 2.09 8.66 6.50
CA GLY A 31 2.00 10.03 6.02
C GLY A 31 3.14 10.91 6.56
N PRO A 32 3.31 12.11 5.99
CA PRO A 32 4.35 13.06 6.41
C PRO A 32 4.20 13.55 7.85
N ASP A 33 2.98 13.47 8.40
CA ASP A 33 2.66 13.79 9.79
C ASP A 33 2.85 12.60 10.76
N GLY A 34 3.39 11.48 10.26
CA GLY A 34 3.57 10.24 11.00
C GLY A 34 2.28 9.45 11.22
N ALA A 35 1.15 9.89 10.66
CA ALA A 35 -0.09 9.13 10.72
C ALA A 35 0.02 7.86 9.88
N ARG A 36 -0.61 6.78 10.37
CA ARG A 36 -0.69 5.51 9.65
C ARG A 36 -1.94 5.52 8.81
N TYR A 37 -1.81 5.15 7.54
CA TYR A 37 -2.93 5.00 6.62
C TYR A 37 -3.09 3.54 6.23
N LEU A 38 -4.33 3.11 6.08
CA LEU A 38 -4.75 1.87 5.45
C LEU A 38 -5.70 2.23 4.31
N CYS A 39 -5.53 1.63 3.14
CA CYS A 39 -6.43 1.75 2.02
C CYS A 39 -6.91 0.35 1.63
N CYS A 40 -8.20 0.20 1.35
CA CYS A 40 -8.80 -1.04 0.86
C CYS A 40 -10.03 -0.69 0.02
N GLU A 41 -10.13 -1.20 -1.22
CA GLU A 41 -11.28 -1.02 -2.12
C GLU A 41 -11.77 0.45 -2.24
N GLY A 42 -10.83 1.40 -2.33
CA GLY A 42 -11.14 2.83 -2.47
C GLY A 42 -11.59 3.52 -1.17
N SER A 43 -11.65 2.82 -0.05
CA SER A 43 -11.85 3.41 1.28
C SER A 43 -10.54 3.53 2.04
N GLY A 44 -10.36 4.63 2.78
CA GLY A 44 -9.17 4.86 3.59
C GLY A 44 -9.46 4.92 5.08
N LEU A 45 -8.51 4.49 5.89
CA LEU A 45 -8.48 4.75 7.33
C LEU A 45 -7.18 5.49 7.66
N ARG A 46 -7.28 6.49 8.53
CA ARG A 46 -6.16 7.21 9.12
C ARG A 46 -6.13 6.95 10.62
N VAL A 47 -4.97 6.60 11.14
CA VAL A 47 -4.73 6.51 12.59
C VAL A 47 -3.81 7.65 13.00
N ASP A 48 -4.34 8.58 13.79
CA ASP A 48 -3.59 9.70 14.31
C ASP A 48 -2.55 9.20 15.34
N PRO A 49 -1.26 9.56 15.21
CA PRO A 49 -0.22 9.00 16.05
C PRO A 49 -0.25 9.55 17.47
N ARG A 50 -0.82 10.73 17.69
CA ARG A 50 -0.84 11.41 18.99
C ARG A 50 -2.01 10.95 19.85
N THR A 51 -3.18 10.82 19.23
CA THR A 51 -4.45 10.51 19.91
C THR A 51 -4.86 9.05 19.76
N GLN A 52 -4.25 8.31 18.83
CA GLN A 52 -4.67 6.97 18.41
C GLN A 52 -6.11 6.91 17.86
N ALA A 53 -6.71 8.08 17.57
CA ALA A 53 -8.02 8.14 16.94
C ALA A 53 -7.96 7.52 15.54
N THR A 54 -8.97 6.71 15.23
CA THR A 54 -9.17 6.15 13.88
C THR A 54 -10.20 7.00 13.16
N ILE A 55 -9.82 7.52 12.00
CA ILE A 55 -10.62 8.45 11.21
C ILE A 55 -10.86 7.80 9.85
N LEU A 56 -12.12 7.75 9.45
CA LEU A 56 -12.49 7.32 8.11
C LEU A 56 -12.09 8.41 7.10
N VAL A 57 -11.36 8.01 6.06
CA VAL A 57 -11.02 8.86 4.92
C VAL A 57 -12.00 8.54 3.81
N THR A 58 -12.95 9.45 3.59
CA THR A 58 -14.05 9.29 2.63
C THR A 58 -13.73 9.85 1.24
N ASP A 59 -12.75 10.74 1.14
CA ASP A 59 -12.22 11.25 -0.13
C ASP A 59 -10.84 10.65 -0.39
N PRO A 60 -10.70 9.73 -1.37
CA PRO A 60 -9.43 9.10 -1.70
C PRO A 60 -8.34 10.09 -2.14
N ALA A 61 -8.70 11.27 -2.64
CA ALA A 61 -7.72 12.29 -3.02
C ALA A 61 -6.94 12.85 -1.83
N THR A 62 -7.45 12.66 -0.61
CA THR A 62 -6.78 13.07 0.63
C THR A 62 -5.78 12.04 1.18
N LEU A 63 -5.71 10.86 0.56
CA LEU A 63 -4.71 9.85 0.90
C LEU A 63 -3.29 10.34 0.51
N PRO A 64 -2.24 9.98 1.27
CA PRO A 64 -0.87 10.38 0.96
C PRO A 64 -0.37 9.84 -0.36
N ASP A 65 0.43 10.64 -1.07
CA ASP A 65 1.21 10.22 -2.24
C ASP A 65 2.45 9.38 -1.88
N GLY A 66 2.71 9.18 -0.58
CA GLY A 66 3.87 8.45 -0.06
C GLY A 66 3.90 6.98 -0.50
N PRO A 67 5.04 6.28 -0.31
CA PRO A 67 5.17 4.89 -0.72
C PRO A 67 4.18 4.02 0.04
N TRP A 68 3.28 3.38 -0.70
CA TRP A 68 2.35 2.40 -0.18
C TRP A 68 3.00 1.03 -0.19
N THR A 69 2.64 0.21 0.78
CA THR A 69 3.10 -1.17 0.85
C THR A 69 1.92 -2.10 1.05
N ALA A 70 1.79 -3.11 0.20
CA ALA A 70 0.76 -4.13 0.34
C ALA A 70 0.86 -4.81 1.71
N THR A 71 -0.27 -4.94 2.40
CA THR A 71 -0.35 -5.71 3.64
C THR A 71 -0.23 -7.21 3.33
N ARG A 72 -0.31 -8.06 4.36
CA ARG A 72 -0.38 -9.51 4.12
C ARG A 72 -1.59 -9.86 3.26
N PHE A 73 -2.74 -9.24 3.54
CA PHE A 73 -3.97 -9.47 2.80
C PHE A 73 -3.90 -8.87 1.39
N GLY A 74 -3.39 -7.64 1.25
CA GLY A 74 -3.18 -7.03 -0.08
C GLY A 74 -2.27 -7.82 -1.01
N ARG A 75 -1.24 -8.49 -0.46
CA ARG A 75 -0.39 -9.39 -1.26
C ARG A 75 -1.16 -10.62 -1.77
N GLN A 76 -2.14 -11.12 -1.02
CA GLN A 76 -2.99 -12.23 -1.47
C GLN A 76 -3.91 -11.77 -2.59
N GLN A 77 -4.56 -10.62 -2.44
CA GLN A 77 -5.41 -10.01 -3.46
C GLN A 77 -4.66 -9.78 -4.78
N LEU A 78 -3.43 -9.23 -4.71
CA LEU A 78 -2.58 -9.04 -5.89
C LEU A 78 -2.21 -10.36 -6.57
N ALA A 79 -1.93 -11.41 -5.79
CA ALA A 79 -1.58 -12.72 -6.33
C ALA A 79 -2.78 -13.43 -6.98
N GLU A 80 -3.99 -13.18 -6.49
CA GLU A 80 -5.23 -13.69 -7.07
C GLU A 80 -5.55 -12.98 -8.39
N ALA A 81 -5.49 -11.64 -8.41
CA ALA A 81 -5.73 -10.84 -9.62
C ALA A 81 -4.76 -11.21 -10.77
N GLY A 82 -3.47 -11.41 -10.46
CA GLY A 82 -2.49 -11.83 -11.47
C GLY A 82 -2.73 -13.23 -12.05
N ARG A 83 -3.43 -14.12 -11.33
CA ARG A 83 -3.82 -15.44 -11.84
C ARG A 83 -5.01 -15.35 -12.78
N GLU A 84 -5.96 -14.49 -12.48
CA GLU A 84 -7.15 -14.26 -13.31
C GLU A 84 -6.77 -13.64 -14.67
N GLU A 85 -5.85 -12.67 -14.68
CA GLU A 85 -5.34 -12.08 -15.91
C GLU A 85 -4.61 -13.10 -16.79
N SER A 86 -3.82 -13.99 -16.19
CA SER A 86 -3.14 -15.07 -16.92
C SER A 86 -4.07 -16.17 -17.43
N ALA A 87 -5.26 -16.34 -16.83
CA ALA A 87 -6.27 -17.30 -17.29
C ALA A 87 -7.21 -16.72 -18.36
N ALA A 88 -7.28 -15.39 -18.49
CA ALA A 88 -8.10 -14.70 -19.49
C ALA A 88 -7.46 -14.60 -20.88
N HIS A 89 -6.16 -14.92 -21.01
CA HIS A 89 -5.42 -14.93 -22.28
C HIS A 89 -4.76 -16.30 -22.56
N PRO A 90 -5.48 -17.24 -23.18
CA PRO A 90 -4.91 -18.47 -23.74
C PRO A 90 -4.16 -18.26 -25.06
#